data_AF-A0A9X8F7Z4-F1
#
_entry.id   AF-A0A9X8F7Z4-F1
#
_cell.length_a   1.000
_cell.length_b   1.000
_cell.length_c   1.000
_cell.angle_alpha   90.00
_cell.angle_beta   90.00
_cell.angle_gamma   90.00
#
_symmetry.space_group_name_H-M   'P 1'
#
loop_
_entity.id
_entity.type
_entity.pdbx_description
1 polymer ?
#
loop_
_entity_poly.entity_id
_entity_poly.type
_entity_poly.pdbx_seq_one_letter_code
_entity_poly.pdbx_strand_id
1 'polypeptide(L)' 'MSITKKYFIDPIIINNRKIYPYVKLDVDVIGSGFLSLDYEVIAFKIIEKSEIFFKNVSMSDNEFNNFKKKFIENK' A
#
# COMPACT_ATOMS: atom_id res chain seq x y z
N MET A 1 13.04 -10.27 15.82
CA MET A 1 12.12 -10.82 14.80
C MET A 1 11.59 -9.66 13.98
N SER A 2 11.56 -9.78 12.65
CA SER A 2 11.01 -8.73 11.78
C SER A 2 9.57 -9.08 11.37
N ILE A 3 8.66 -8.11 11.44
CA ILE A 3 7.26 -8.24 11.03
C ILE A 3 6.97 -7.22 9.94
N THR A 4 6.64 -7.69 8.75
CA THR A 4 6.19 -6.85 7.64
C THR A 4 4.68 -6.94 7.49
N LYS A 5 4.00 -5.79 7.43
CA LYS A 5 2.57 -5.71 7.11
C LYS A 5 2.32 -4.73 5.97
N LYS A 6 1.56 -5.16 4.95
CA LYS A 6 1.14 -4.30 3.82
C LYS A 6 -0.37 -4.12 3.82
N TYR A 7 -0.86 -2.88 3.79
CA TYR A 7 -2.30 -2.59 3.90
C TYR A 7 -2.67 -1.24 3.28
N PHE A 8 -3.97 -1.02 3.03
CA PHE A 8 -4.47 0.31 2.67
C PHE A 8 -4.76 1.11 3.94
N ILE A 9 -4.46 2.41 3.89
CA ILE A 9 -4.96 3.37 4.87
C ILE A 9 -6.18 4.11 4.33
N ASP A 10 -6.78 4.92 5.19
CA ASP A 10 -7.94 5.73 4.82
C ASP A 10 -7.66 6.58 3.58
N PRO A 11 -8.65 6.70 2.67
CA PRO A 11 -8.44 7.40 1.43
C PRO A 11 -8.30 8.91 1.66
N ILE A 12 -7.39 9.51 0.91
CA ILE A 12 -7.30 10.96 0.75
C ILE A 12 -8.27 11.35 -0.36
N ILE A 13 -9.19 12.27 -0.06
CA ILE A 13 -10.21 12.75 -1.00
C ILE A 13 -9.73 14.08 -1.60
N ILE A 14 -9.58 14.11 -2.92
CA ILE A 14 -9.22 15.32 -3.67
C ILE A 14 -10.17 15.44 -4.86
N ASN A 15 -11.02 16.48 -4.86
CA ASN A 15 -12.06 16.67 -5.85
C ASN A 15 -12.95 15.41 -6.00
N ASN A 16 -13.02 14.86 -7.21
CA ASN A 16 -13.76 13.64 -7.58
C ASN A 16 -12.92 12.35 -7.47
N ARG A 17 -11.77 12.40 -6.77
CA ARG A 17 -10.83 11.29 -6.66
C ARG A 17 -10.71 10.81 -5.22
N LYS A 18 -10.75 9.49 -5.05
CA LYS A 18 -10.37 8.82 -3.80
C LYS A 18 -9.02 8.14 -4.02
N ILE A 19 -8.01 8.61 -3.31
CA ILE A 19 -6.64 8.09 -3.38
C ILE A 19 -6.42 7.22 -2.15
N TYR A 20 -6.24 5.92 -2.36
CA TYR A 20 -5.98 4.93 -1.32
C TYR A 20 -4.47 4.62 -1.31
N PRO A 21 -3.71 5.15 -0.34
CA PRO A 21 -2.30 4.81 -0.19
C PRO A 21 -2.19 3.37 0.29
N TYR A 22 -1.33 2.61 -0.37
CA TYR A 22 -0.97 1.25 0.03
C TYR A 22 0.41 1.31 0.66
N VAL A 23 0.49 0.92 1.94
CA VAL A 23 1.65 1.16 2.78
C VAL A 23 2.29 -0.15 3.21
N LYS A 24 3.58 -0.08 3.51
CA LYS A 24 4.39 -1.13 4.13
C LYS A 24 4.83 -0.63 5.51
N LEU A 25 4.59 -1.45 6.52
CA LEU A 25 5.13 -1.26 7.87
C LEU A 25 6.05 -2.43 8.17
N ASP A 26 7.33 -2.14 8.35
CA ASP A 26 8.33 -3.09 8.84
C ASP A 26 8.65 -2.76 10.29
N VAL A 27 8.57 -3.78 11.15
CA VAL A 27 8.78 -3.67 12.59
C VAL A 27 9.84 -4.67 13.02
N ASP A 28 10.98 -4.19 13.52
CA ASP A 28 11.96 -5.08 14.15
C ASP A 28 11.78 -5.09 15.66
N VAL A 29 11.53 -6.28 16.19
CA VAL A 29 11.29 -6.55 17.60
C VAL A 29 12.56 -7.13 18.25
N ILE A 30 12.97 -6.57 19.39
CA ILE A 30 14.03 -7.09 20.25
C ILE A 30 13.46 -7.27 21.66
N GLY A 31 13.47 -8.52 22.16
CA GLY A 31 12.90 -8.85 23.45
C GLY A 31 11.40 -8.54 23.50
N SER A 32 10.98 -7.76 24.51
CA SER A 32 9.59 -7.31 24.69
C SER A 32 9.27 -5.95 24.06
N GLY A 33 10.20 -5.34 23.30
CA GLY A 33 10.04 -4.01 22.71
C GLY A 33 10.36 -3.94 21.21
N PHE A 34 10.07 -2.80 20.61
CA PHE A 34 10.41 -2.49 19.21
C PHE A 34 11.74 -1.73 19.16
N LEU A 35 12.64 -2.16 18.26
CA LEU A 35 13.90 -1.48 17.98
C LEU A 35 13.73 -0.45 16.85
N SER A 36 13.00 -0.82 15.79
CA SER A 36 12.80 0.02 14.60
C SER A 36 11.37 -0.10 14.06
N LEU A 37 10.91 0.99 13.44
CA LEU A 37 9.63 1.08 12.74
C LEU A 37 9.85 1.87 11.44
N ASP A 38 9.77 1.17 10.31
CA ASP A 38 9.86 1.79 8.99
C ASP A 38 8.49 1.75 8.32
N TYR A 39 7.97 2.93 7.99
CA TYR A 39 6.66 3.11 7.37
C TYR A 39 6.81 3.81 6.02
N GLU A 40 6.37 3.15 4.96
CA GLU A 40 6.53 3.62 3.59
C GLU A 40 5.23 3.50 2.79
N VAL A 41 4.91 4.52 1.99
CA VAL A 41 3.90 4.40 0.94
C VAL A 41 4.52 3.75 -0.28
N ILE A 42 4.08 2.54 -0.62
CA ILE A 42 4.71 1.72 -1.66
C ILE A 42 3.92 1.70 -2.98
N ALA A 43 2.62 2.03 -2.93
CA ALA A 43 1.78 2.20 -4.12
C ALA A 43 0.54 3.04 -3.80
N PHE A 44 -0.20 3.46 -4.83
CA PHE A 44 -1.52 4.05 -4.70
C PHE A 44 -2.54 3.31 -5.56
N LYS A 45 -3.76 3.17 -5.03
CA LYS A 45 -4.97 2.87 -5.80
C LYS A 45 -5.79 4.16 -5.87
N ILE A 46 -6.13 4.62 -7.06
CA ILE A 46 -6.88 5.86 -7.28
C ILE A 46 -8.20 5.49 -7.94
N ILE A 47 -9.31 5.94 -7.36
CA ILE A 47 -10.63 5.77 -7.94
C ILE A 47 -11.13 7.15 -8.39
N GLU A 48 -11.43 7.28 -9.67
CA GLU A 48 -12.02 8.48 -10.26
C GLU A 48 -13.28 8.06 -11.04
N LYS A 49 -14.45 8.50 -10.57
CA LYS A 49 -15.75 8.06 -11.10
C LYS A 49 -15.87 6.53 -11.08
N SER A 50 -15.82 5.88 -12.23
CA SER A 50 -15.92 4.42 -12.42
C SER A 50 -14.58 3.77 -12.80
N GLU A 51 -13.51 4.57 -12.88
CA GLU A 51 -12.19 4.12 -13.31
C GLU A 51 -11.27 3.90 -12.11
N ILE A 52 -10.43 2.87 -12.21
CA ILE A 52 -9.44 2.52 -11.19
C ILE A 52 -8.06 2.61 -11.82
N PHE A 53 -7.21 3.42 -11.22
CA PHE A 53 -5.81 3.57 -11.59
C PHE A 53 -4.93 3.06 -10.45
N PHE A 54 -3.72 2.63 -10.82
CA PHE A 54 -2.69 2.26 -9.86
C PHE A 54 -1.40 2.98 -10.18
N LYS A 55 -0.74 3.51 -9.15
CA LYS A 55 0.57 4.15 -9.27
C LYS A 55 1.58 3.40 -8.41
N ASN A 56 2.67 2.98 -9.03
CA ASN A 56 3.82 2.43 -8.31
C ASN A 56 4.64 3.55 -7.68
N VAL A 57 5.13 3.35 -6.45
CA VAL A 57 6.07 4.25 -5.78
C VAL A 57 7.42 3.57 -5.65
N SER A 58 7.46 2.39 -5.03
CA SER A 58 8.73 1.70 -4.71
C SER A 58 8.68 0.18 -4.84
N MET A 59 7.57 -0.40 -5.30
CA MET A 59 7.52 -1.84 -5.58
C MET A 59 8.37 -2.19 -6.81
N SER A 60 8.86 -3.43 -6.86
CA SER A 60 9.38 -4.00 -8.11
C SER A 60 8.25 -4.13 -9.15
N ASP A 61 8.59 -4.15 -10.44
CA ASP A 61 7.59 -4.29 -11.50
C ASP A 61 6.76 -5.57 -11.37
N ASN A 62 7.39 -6.67 -10.97
CA ASN A 62 6.72 -7.95 -10.78
C ASN A 62 5.73 -7.91 -9.59
N GLU A 63 6.17 -7.36 -8.44
CA GLU A 63 5.26 -7.15 -7.30
C GLU A 63 4.10 -6.22 -7.66
N PHE A 64 4.39 -5.14 -8.38
CA PHE A 64 3.37 -4.16 -8.76
C PHE A 64 2.34 -4.75 -9.75
N ASN A 65 2.78 -5.60 -10.68
CA ASN A 65 1.88 -6.32 -11.57
C ASN A 65 0.97 -7.30 -10.82
N ASN A 66 1.51 -8.04 -9.85
CA ASN A 66 0.73 -8.92 -8.99
C ASN A 66 -0.25 -8.15 -8.09
N PHE A 67 0.19 -7.01 -7.54
CA PHE A 67 -0.65 -6.07 -6.80
C PHE A 67 -1.84 -5.61 -7.65
N LYS A 68 -1.61 -5.13 -8.88
CA LYS A 68 -2.69 -4.71 -9.78
C LYS A 68 -3.70 -5.83 -10.01
N LYS A 69 -3.26 -7.04 -10.36
CA LYS A 69 -4.14 -8.21 -10.56
C LYS A 69 -5.00 -8.49 -9.33
N LYS A 70 -4.37 -8.60 -8.16
CA LYS A 70 -5.05 -8.87 -6.88
C LYS A 70 -6.16 -7.86 -6.58
N PHE A 71 -5.97 -6.58 -6.87
CA PHE A 71 -6.91 -5.53 -6.50
C PHE A 71 -7.84 -5.08 -7.64
N ILE A 72 -7.74 -5.70 -8.82
CA ILE A 72 -8.69 -5.63 -9.92
C ILE A 72 -9.65 -6.81 -9.90
N GLU A 73 -9.17 -8.02 -9.58
CA GLU A 73 -9.92 -9.28 -9.68
C GLU A 73 -10.85 -9.57 -8.48
N ASN A 74 -10.66 -8.91 -7.33
CA ASN A 74 -11.57 -9.03 -6.18
C ASN A 74 -12.79 -8.10 -6.32
N LYS A 75 -13.62 -8.32 -7.35
CA LYS A 75 -14.96 -7.75 -7.50
C LYS A 75 -16.02 -8.72 -6.98
#